data_AF-A0A5N5X4W9-F1
#
_entry.id   AF-A0A5N5X4W9-F1
#
_cell.length_a   1.000
_cell.length_b   1.000
_cell.length_c   1.000
_cell.angle_alpha   90.00
_cell.angle_beta   90.00
_cell.angle_gamma   90.00
#
_symmetry.space_group_name_H-M   'P 1'
#
loop_
_entity.id
_entity.type
_entity.pdbx_description
1 polymer ?
#
loop_
_entity_poly.entity_id
_entity_poly.type
_entity_poly.pdbx_seq_one_letter_code
_entity_poly.pdbx_strand_id
1 'polypeptide(L)'
;MSILQPLENKTTLMSLSKLPRTGSLRVRASCGITHRICGSSDEINYELTRAVCKMKITITCRFTFDDIEMDKESDCRFFFLLEKRQGRWGVCFYILLSDKDKSIPVNPAETFHIPKREVDDFPSRYRYLA
;
A
#
# COMPACT_ATOMS: atom_id res chain seq x y z
N MET A 1 -30.54 -11.62 4.12
CA MET A 1 -30.09 -10.22 3.98
C MET A 1 -29.46 -9.81 5.29
N SER A 2 -28.15 -9.98 5.42
CA SER A 2 -27.38 -9.56 6.60
C SER A 2 -25.98 -9.19 6.09
N ILE A 3 -25.77 -7.89 5.96
CA ILE A 3 -24.51 -7.29 5.52
C ILE A 3 -23.56 -7.40 6.71
N LEU A 4 -22.65 -8.37 6.68
CA LEU A 4 -21.50 -8.37 7.59
C LEU A 4 -20.55 -7.28 7.08
N GLN A 5 -20.51 -6.17 7.83
CA GLN A 5 -19.55 -5.10 7.65
C GLN A 5 -18.13 -5.66 7.82
N PRO A 6 -17.15 -5.28 6.98
CA PRO A 6 -15.77 -5.64 7.25
C PRO A 6 -15.33 -4.91 8.52
N LEU A 7 -14.86 -5.67 9.51
CA LEU A 7 -14.13 -5.16 10.67
C LEU A 7 -13.06 -4.17 10.18
N GLU A 8 -13.02 -3.01 10.83
CA GLU A 8 -12.04 -1.95 10.62
C GLU A 8 -10.60 -2.47 10.83
N ASN A 9 -10.02 -3.04 9.78
CA ASN A 9 -8.58 -3.31 9.76
C ASN A 9 -7.86 -1.98 9.56
N LYS A 10 -7.29 -1.47 10.66
CA LYS A 10 -6.33 -0.37 10.72
C LYS A 10 -4.98 -0.73 10.06
N THR A 11 -5.01 -1.27 8.85
CA THR A 11 -3.85 -1.22 7.95
C THR A 11 -4.08 -0.01 7.07
N THR A 12 -3.75 1.15 7.61
CA THR A 12 -3.76 2.42 6.90
C THR A 12 -2.78 2.32 5.73
N LEU A 13 -3.26 1.85 4.57
CA LEU A 13 -2.91 2.54 3.33
C LEU A 13 -3.32 3.98 3.62
N MET A 14 -2.35 4.84 3.94
CA MET A 14 -2.59 6.26 3.94
C MET A 14 -2.99 6.58 2.51
N SER A 15 -4.31 6.62 2.27
CA SER A 15 -4.86 7.39 1.19
C SER A 15 -4.21 8.76 1.34
N LEU A 16 -3.48 9.21 0.32
CA LEU A 16 -2.85 10.53 0.28
C LEU A 16 -3.87 11.66 0.54
N SER A 17 -5.18 11.36 0.53
CA SER A 17 -6.26 12.25 0.94
C SER A 17 -6.45 12.42 2.46
N LYS A 18 -5.74 11.67 3.32
CA LYS A 18 -5.88 11.71 4.79
C LYS A 18 -4.68 12.31 5.53
N LEU A 19 -3.67 12.82 4.83
CA LEU A 19 -2.60 13.60 5.46
C LEU A 19 -3.21 14.84 6.14
N PRO A 20 -2.83 15.17 7.39
CA PRO A 20 -3.32 16.35 8.07
C PRO A 20 -2.97 17.60 7.25
N ARG A 21 -3.98 18.45 6.99
CA ARG A 21 -3.83 19.74 6.25
C ARG A 21 -3.07 20.81 7.05
N THR A 22 -2.37 20.43 8.11
CA THR A 22 -1.61 21.33 8.97
C THR A 22 -0.15 21.24 8.59
N GLY A 23 0.24 22.08 7.63
CA GLY A 23 1.58 22.15 7.04
C GLY A 23 1.46 22.35 5.53
N SER A 24 2.31 23.18 4.93
CA SER A 24 2.24 23.64 3.53
C SER A 24 2.42 22.55 2.45
N LEU A 25 2.44 21.27 2.83
CA LEU A 25 2.86 20.17 1.99
C LEU A 25 1.77 19.81 0.96
N ARG A 26 2.10 19.86 -0.33
CA ARG A 26 1.17 19.50 -1.42
C ARG A 26 1.56 18.18 -2.05
N VAL A 27 0.63 17.21 -2.03
CA VAL A 27 0.81 15.92 -2.72
C VAL A 27 -0.15 15.78 -3.89
N ARG A 28 0.37 15.42 -5.07
CA ARG A 28 -0.43 15.10 -6.27
C ARG A 28 0.04 13.79 -6.88
N ALA A 29 -0.86 12.83 -7.12
CA ALA A 29 -0.51 11.64 -7.90
C ALA A 29 -0.45 12.01 -9.39
N SER A 30 0.66 11.69 -10.07
CA SER A 30 0.89 12.07 -11.47
C SER A 30 0.96 10.89 -12.45
N CYS A 31 1.04 9.64 -11.97
CA CYS A 31 1.18 8.44 -12.81
C CYS A 31 0.38 7.24 -12.28
N GLY A 32 0.11 6.26 -13.15
CA GLY A 32 -0.53 4.99 -12.80
C GLY A 32 0.27 4.15 -11.81
N ILE A 33 -0.43 3.49 -10.89
CA ILE A 33 0.17 2.59 -9.90
C ILE A 33 0.50 1.26 -10.59
N THR A 34 1.79 0.93 -10.68
CA THR A 34 2.25 -0.32 -11.28
C THR A 34 2.49 -1.38 -10.21
N HIS A 35 1.99 -2.58 -10.47
CA HIS A 35 2.02 -3.73 -9.57
C HIS A 35 2.85 -4.85 -10.23
N ARG A 36 4.05 -5.13 -9.72
CA ARG A 36 4.90 -6.21 -10.21
C ARG A 36 4.85 -7.39 -9.26
N ILE A 37 4.17 -8.46 -9.66
CA ILE A 37 4.10 -9.70 -8.88
C ILE A 37 5.45 -10.42 -8.98
N CYS A 38 6.12 -10.61 -7.85
CA CYS A 38 7.41 -11.28 -7.77
C CYS A 38 7.28 -12.78 -7.48
N GLY A 39 6.09 -13.22 -7.07
CA GLY A 39 5.75 -14.61 -6.83
C GLY A 39 4.44 -14.73 -6.06
N SER A 40 3.73 -15.83 -6.27
CA SER A 40 2.53 -16.18 -5.53
C SER A 40 2.56 -17.64 -5.11
N SER A 41 1.79 -17.95 -4.07
CA SER A 41 1.50 -19.30 -3.64
C SER A 41 0.04 -19.35 -3.21
N ASP A 42 -0.66 -20.37 -3.70
CA ASP A 42 -2.09 -20.52 -3.57
C ASP A 42 -2.38 -21.89 -2.94
N GLU A 43 -3.21 -21.91 -1.91
CA GLU A 43 -3.71 -23.13 -1.28
C GLU A 43 -5.23 -23.14 -1.39
N ILE A 44 -5.80 -24.21 -1.93
CA ILE A 44 -7.22 -24.37 -2.19
C ILE A 44 -7.73 -25.60 -1.44
N ASN A 45 -8.94 -25.52 -0.89
CA ASN A 45 -9.57 -26.68 -0.25
C ASN A 45 -10.01 -27.73 -1.28
N TYR A 46 -10.24 -28.96 -0.81
CA TYR A 46 -10.67 -30.08 -1.67
C TYR A 46 -12.00 -29.81 -2.38
N GLU A 47 -12.92 -29.08 -1.76
CA GLU A 47 -14.22 -28.74 -2.35
C GLU A 47 -14.14 -27.64 -3.42
N LEU A 48 -12.97 -27.02 -3.63
CA LEU A 48 -12.75 -25.95 -4.61
C LEU A 48 -13.67 -24.72 -4.39
N THR A 49 -13.95 -24.41 -3.13
CA THR A 49 -14.84 -23.32 -2.71
C THR A 49 -14.13 -22.21 -1.93
N ARG A 50 -12.94 -22.46 -1.38
CA ARG A 50 -12.16 -21.50 -0.60
C ARG A 50 -10.68 -21.62 -0.93
N ALA A 51 -9.97 -20.50 -0.92
CA ALA A 51 -8.53 -20.49 -1.13
C ALA A 51 -7.85 -19.41 -0.29
N VAL A 52 -6.58 -19.63 0.02
CA VAL A 52 -5.67 -18.62 0.56
C VAL A 52 -4.59 -18.36 -0.48
N CYS A 53 -4.39 -17.09 -0.84
CA CYS A 53 -3.32 -16.68 -1.74
C CYS A 53 -2.35 -15.78 -1.00
N LYS A 54 -1.06 -16.07 -1.10
CA LYS A 54 0.02 -15.20 -0.65
C LYS A 54 0.79 -14.71 -1.85
N MET A 55 1.02 -13.41 -1.95
CA MET A 55 1.76 -12.80 -3.05
C MET A 55 2.87 -11.91 -2.51
N LYS A 56 4.04 -11.95 -3.15
CA LYS A 56 5.07 -10.92 -2.99
C LYS A 56 4.98 -9.98 -4.19
N ILE A 57 5.02 -8.68 -3.93
CA ILE A 57 4.79 -7.66 -4.96
C ILE A 57 5.71 -6.47 -4.74
N THR A 58 6.14 -5.84 -5.83
CA THR A 58 6.70 -4.50 -5.79
C THR A 58 5.67 -3.54 -6.40
N ILE A 59 5.28 -2.53 -5.65
CA ILE A 59 4.35 -1.47 -6.09
C ILE A 59 5.18 -0.22 -6.37
N THR A 60 5.03 0.34 -7.56
CA THR A 60 5.67 1.60 -7.95
C THR A 60 4.64 2.63 -8.37
N CYS A 61 4.74 3.85 -7.84
CA CYS A 61 3.91 4.98 -8.28
C CYS A 61 4.72 6.28 -8.28
N ARG A 62 4.34 7.20 -9.15
CA ARG A 62 4.90 8.56 -9.19
C ARG A 62 3.92 9.56 -8.62
N PHE A 63 4.43 10.45 -7.79
CA PHE A 63 3.69 11.53 -7.16
C PHE A 63 4.58 12.77 -7.09
N THR A 64 3.96 13.95 -7.06
CA THR A 64 4.63 15.21 -6.80
C THR A 64 4.44 15.55 -5.32
N PHE A 65 5.53 15.83 -4.62
CA PHE A 65 5.56 16.29 -3.24
C PHE A 65 6.32 17.62 -3.21
N ASP A 66 5.66 18.70 -2.81
CA ASP A 66 6.24 20.05 -2.80
C ASP A 66 6.94 20.42 -4.12
N ASP A 67 6.21 20.25 -5.22
CA ASP A 67 6.67 20.50 -6.59
C ASP A 67 7.87 19.66 -7.06
N ILE A 68 8.35 18.73 -6.23
CA ILE A 68 9.35 17.72 -6.60
C ILE A 68 8.65 16.43 -7.04
N GLU A 69 8.96 15.94 -8.23
CA GLU A 69 8.51 14.62 -8.66
C GLU A 69 9.28 13.51 -7.94
N MET A 70 8.55 12.56 -7.38
CA MET A 70 9.04 11.47 -6.55
C MET A 70 8.49 10.14 -7.05
N ASP A 71 9.35 9.13 -7.13
CA ASP A 71 8.95 7.73 -7.29
C ASP A 71 8.89 7.06 -5.92
N LYS A 72 7.73 6.51 -5.57
CA LYS A 72 7.56 5.59 -4.44
C LYS A 72 7.67 4.17 -4.94
N GLU A 73 8.52 3.38 -4.30
CA GLU A 73 8.59 1.93 -4.49
C GLU A 73 8.37 1.25 -3.15
N SER A 74 7.52 0.23 -3.16
CA SER A 74 7.12 -0.52 -1.98
C SER A 74 7.20 -2.01 -2.27
N ASP A 75 8.02 -2.74 -1.50
CA ASP A 75 8.00 -4.19 -1.48
C ASP A 75 6.99 -4.65 -0.43
N CYS A 76 5.98 -5.40 -0.87
CA CYS A 76 4.86 -5.82 -0.05
C CYS A 76 4.61 -7.32 -0.13
N ARG A 77 3.89 -7.82 0.89
CA ARG A 77 3.25 -9.13 0.89
C ARG A 77 1.74 -8.96 1.00
N PHE A 78 1.02 -9.45 0.02
CA PHE A 78 -0.43 -9.60 0.12
C PHE A 78 -0.78 -10.99 0.63
N PHE A 79 -1.81 -11.05 1.46
CA PHE A 79 -2.47 -12.29 1.83
C PHE A 79 -3.96 -12.11 1.56
N PHE A 80 -4.53 -12.98 0.74
CA PHE A 80 -5.93 -12.98 0.37
C PHE A 80 -6.61 -14.23 0.93
N LEU A 81 -7.80 -14.06 1.47
CA LEU A 81 -8.78 -15.12 1.67
C LEU A 81 -9.81 -15.00 0.54
N LEU A 82 -9.99 -16.07 -0.21
CA LEU A 82 -10.90 -16.13 -1.35
C LEU A 82 -12.01 -17.15 -1.13
N GLU A 83 -13.19 -16.86 -1.68
CA GLU A 83 -14.33 -17.77 -1.68
C GLU A 83 -14.97 -17.79 -3.08
N LYS A 84 -15.42 -18.97 -3.50
CA LYS A 84 -16.17 -19.18 -4.73
C LYS A 84 -17.66 -19.15 -4.44
N ARG A 85 -18.36 -18.13 -4.96
CA ARG A 85 -19.82 -17.97 -4.82
C ARG A 85 -20.46 -18.00 -6.20
N GLN A 86 -21.48 -18.84 -6.37
CA GLN A 86 -22.17 -19.01 -7.67
C GLN A 86 -21.19 -19.25 -8.83
N GLY A 87 -20.18 -20.09 -8.60
CA GLY A 87 -19.17 -20.43 -9.60
C GLY A 87 -18.04 -19.39 -9.79
N ARG A 88 -18.07 -18.24 -9.10
CA ARG A 88 -17.09 -17.15 -9.27
C ARG A 88 -16.25 -16.93 -8.02
N TRP A 89 -14.93 -16.84 -8.20
CA TRP A 89 -14.01 -16.47 -7.11
C TRP A 89 -14.10 -14.99 -6.80
N GLY A 90 -14.02 -14.67 -5.51
CA GLY A 90 -13.89 -13.30 -5.01
C GLY A 90 -13.01 -13.25 -3.77
N VAL A 91 -12.45 -12.08 -3.51
CA VAL A 91 -11.69 -11.80 -2.28
C VAL A 91 -12.68 -11.51 -1.16
N CYS A 92 -12.66 -12.34 -0.12
CA CYS A 92 -13.40 -12.10 1.11
C CYS A 92 -12.68 -11.12 2.02
N PHE A 93 -11.36 -11.25 2.07
CA PHE A 93 -10.50 -10.50 2.97
C PHE A 93 -9.10 -10.42 2.37
N TYR A 94 -8.41 -9.31 2.60
CA TYR A 94 -6.98 -9.21 2.32
C TYR A 94 -6.27 -8.37 3.36
N ILE A 95 -4.98 -8.65 3.53
CA ILE A 95 -4.03 -7.78 4.22
C ILE A 95 -2.83 -7.53 3.33
N LEU A 96 -2.30 -6.31 3.43
CA LEU A 96 -1.05 -5.89 2.81
C LEU A 96 -0.06 -5.61 3.94
N LEU A 97 1.08 -6.28 3.91
CA LEU A 97 2.20 -5.99 4.80
C LEU A 97 3.31 -5.35 3.96
N SER A 98 3.67 -4.10 4.27
CA SER A 98 4.86 -3.47 3.69
C SER A 98 6.11 -4.02 4.37
N ASP A 99 7.00 -4.57 3.57
CA ASP A 99 8.30 -5.06 4.00
C ASP A 99 9.35 -3.94 3.92
N LYS A 100 9.26 -3.11 2.88
CA LYS A 100 10.17 -1.99 2.61
C LYS A 100 9.47 -0.95 1.76
N ASP A 101 9.70 0.31 2.08
CA ASP A 101 9.28 1.45 1.25
C ASP A 101 10.47 2.39 1.02
N LYS A 102 10.51 2.99 -0.16
CA LYS A 102 11.45 4.07 -0.49
C LYS A 102 10.75 5.13 -1.34
N SER A 103 11.07 6.40 -1.08
CA SER A 103 10.68 7.54 -1.91
C SER A 103 11.95 8.17 -2.45
N ILE A 104 12.05 8.34 -3.76
CA ILE A 104 13.24 8.84 -4.44
C ILE A 104 12.84 9.97 -5.40
N PRO A 105 13.53 11.12 -5.39
CA PRO A 105 13.33 12.14 -6.41
C PRO A 105 13.58 11.59 -7.81
N VAL A 106 12.69 11.91 -8.75
CA VAL A 106 12.85 11.56 -10.16
C VAL A 106 14.06 12.31 -10.75
N ASN A 107 14.18 13.60 -10.41
CA ASN A 107 15.39 14.37 -10.68
C ASN A 107 16.40 14.10 -9.54
N PRO A 108 17.54 13.43 -9.81
CA PRO A 108 18.52 13.10 -8.77
C PRO A 108 19.24 14.32 -8.16
N ALA A 109 19.11 15.50 -8.76
CA ALA A 109 19.62 16.75 -8.19
C ALA A 109 18.69 17.37 -7.15
N GLU A 110 17.41 16.97 -7.12
CA GLU A 110 16.45 17.47 -6.14
C GLU A 110 16.66 16.78 -4.80
N THR A 111 16.47 17.53 -3.72
CA THR A 111 16.45 16.99 -2.36
C THR A 111 15.20 17.48 -1.67
N PHE A 112 14.45 16.57 -1.05
CA PHE A 112 13.31 16.91 -0.21
C PHE A 112 13.75 16.87 1.26
N HIS A 113 13.41 17.90 2.03
CA HIS A 113 13.74 17.97 3.44
C HIS A 113 12.49 17.75 4.28
N ILE A 114 12.48 16.69 5.09
CA ILE A 114 11.45 16.46 6.09
C ILE A 114 12.02 16.89 7.45
N PRO A 115 11.49 17.95 8.08
CA PRO A 115 11.97 18.41 9.38
C PRO A 115 11.85 17.30 10.42
N LYS A 116 12.97 16.97 11.09
CA LYS A 116 13.03 15.85 12.05
C LYS A 116 11.94 15.92 13.14
N ARG A 117 11.65 17.14 13.63
CA ARG A 117 10.59 17.41 14.61
C ARG A 117 9.20 16.91 14.20
N GLU A 118 8.93 16.87 12.89
CA GLU A 118 7.62 16.47 12.35
C GLU A 118 7.46 14.96 12.30
N VAL A 119 8.57 14.22 12.39
CA VAL A 119 8.58 12.77 12.26
C VAL A 119 9.08 12.02 13.50
N ASP A 120 9.60 12.73 14.50
CA ASP A 120 10.15 12.11 15.71
C ASP A 120 9.12 11.25 16.48
N ASP A 121 7.84 11.64 16.42
CA ASP A 121 6.74 10.91 17.05
C ASP A 121 6.34 9.62 16.32
N PHE A 122 6.81 9.42 15.08
CA PHE A 122 6.51 8.20 14.34
C PHE A 122 7.48 7.06 14.69
N PRO A 123 6.99 5.80 14.70
CA PRO A 123 7.83 4.63 14.87
C PRO A 123 8.97 4.61 13.84
N SER A 124 10.17 4.27 14.30
CA SER A 124 11.40 4.20 13.47
C SER A 124 11.18 3.56 12.09
N ARG A 125 10.44 2.45 12.05
CA ARG A 125 10.18 1.66 10.84
C ARG A 125 9.35 2.39 9.78
N TYR A 126 8.54 3.36 10.17
CA TYR A 126 7.62 4.09 9.28
C TYR A 126 7.83 5.61 9.32
N ARG A 127 8.92 6.06 9.95
CA ARG A 127 9.15 7.47 10.31
C ARG A 127 9.03 8.45 9.14
N TYR A 128 9.59 8.09 8.00
CA TYR A 128 9.64 8.94 6.80
C TYR A 128 8.63 8.51 5.73
N LEU A 129 7.60 7.75 6.12
CA LEU A 129 6.58 7.19 5.23
C LEU A 129 5.16 7.67 5.58
N ALA A 130 5.03 8.45 6.65
CA ALA A 130 3.78 8.96 7.21
C ALA A 130 3.33 10.27 6.56
#